data_AF-A0A2W4I1S2-F1
#
_entry.id   AF-A0A2W4I1S2-F1
#
_cell.length_a   1.000
_cell.length_b   1.000
_cell.length_c   1.000
_cell.angle_alpha   90.00
_cell.angle_beta   90.00
_cell.angle_gamma   90.00
#
_symmetry.space_group_name_H-M   'P 1'
#
loop_
_entity.id
_entity.type
_entity.pdbx_description
1 polymer ?
#
loop_
_entity_poly.entity_id
_entity_poly.type
_entity_poly.pdbx_seq_one_letter_code
_entity_poly.pdbx_strand_id
1 'polypeptide(L)'
;MFASRVKDKVLLMALVVATSLSLSIPAFAAVPPVRMSVTPGGQSGIEQEVCDRLSMGLSNAQDIVISTVNPDWFITCTIVEKNDQVTGQIRYNGTVTVKTRDGQVITTSSVQKYNQDYVVPGQQLNKRLVENAARDVIQAVTDRSLPPIQQAVEIEIETRKRIIEAEMKAEDDKYDEATAVLRAIGPDSPRFKAVRALMDEYAMEKEAMQLISTAKSKARAGAYTQAVVALRQVNKKSKRYRNAVALMSQYRAHK
;
A
#
# COMPACT_ATOMS: atom_id res chain seq x y z
N MET A 1 -45.27 50.08 -12.20
CA MET A 1 -43.80 50.02 -12.05
C MET A 1 -43.30 48.91 -11.10
N PHE A 2 -44.13 47.92 -10.71
CA PHE A 2 -43.75 46.86 -9.75
C PHE A 2 -43.52 45.47 -10.37
N ALA A 3 -43.87 45.27 -11.65
CA ALA A 3 -43.85 43.95 -12.29
C ALA A 3 -42.48 43.54 -12.89
N SER A 4 -41.54 44.46 -13.14
CA SER A 4 -40.25 44.11 -13.75
C SER A 4 -39.21 43.61 -12.75
N ARG A 5 -39.24 44.09 -11.50
CA ARG A 5 -38.24 43.73 -10.47
C ARG A 5 -38.36 42.30 -9.93
N VAL A 6 -39.48 41.62 -10.17
CA VAL A 6 -39.70 40.24 -9.70
C VAL A 6 -39.10 39.22 -10.68
N LYS A 7 -39.15 39.49 -11.99
CA LYS A 7 -38.59 38.60 -13.02
C LYS A 7 -37.07 38.50 -12.95
N ASP A 8 -36.39 39.62 -12.67
CA ASP A 8 -34.92 39.64 -12.59
C ASP A 8 -34.38 38.90 -11.36
N LYS A 9 -35.13 38.88 -10.25
CA LYS A 9 -34.74 38.14 -9.04
C LYS A 9 -34.94 36.63 -9.16
N VAL A 10 -35.98 36.19 -9.89
CA VAL A 10 -36.24 34.76 -10.12
C VAL A 10 -35.21 34.17 -11.10
N LEU A 11 -34.78 34.95 -12.11
CA LEU A 11 -33.77 34.51 -13.07
C LEU A 11 -32.37 34.42 -12.43
N LEU A 12 -32.03 35.33 -11.51
CA LEU A 12 -30.76 35.29 -10.77
C LEU A 12 -30.70 34.12 -9.77
N MET A 13 -31.82 33.77 -9.12
CA MET A 13 -31.87 32.60 -8.23
C MET A 13 -31.78 31.27 -8.98
N ALA A 14 -32.37 31.17 -10.17
CA ALA A 14 -32.28 29.96 -11.00
C ALA A 14 -30.85 29.70 -11.51
N LEU A 15 -30.08 30.76 -11.78
CA LEU A 15 -28.69 30.64 -12.26
C LEU A 15 -27.70 30.26 -11.14
N VAL A 16 -27.95 30.69 -9.89
CA VAL A 16 -27.11 30.37 -8.73
C VAL A 16 -27.35 28.94 -8.21
N VAL A 17 -28.56 28.38 -8.41
CA VAL A 17 -28.86 26.99 -8.06
C VAL A 17 -28.39 26.01 -9.16
N ALA A 18 -28.32 26.44 -10.42
CA ALA A 18 -27.83 25.59 -11.52
C ALA A 18 -26.29 25.49 -11.62
N THR A 19 -25.54 26.40 -10.99
CA THR A 19 -24.05 26.38 -10.99
C THR A 19 -23.41 25.84 -9.72
N SER A 20 -24.21 25.52 -8.69
CA SER A 20 -23.74 24.90 -7.44
C SER A 20 -23.91 23.38 -7.40
N LEU A 21 -24.40 22.77 -8.48
CA LEU A 21 -24.74 21.33 -8.56
C LEU A 21 -23.81 20.51 -9.49
N SER A 22 -22.55 20.91 -9.65
CA SER A 22 -21.60 20.22 -10.56
C SER A 22 -20.21 19.92 -9.98
N LEU A 23 -20.01 19.98 -8.65
CA LEU A 23 -18.70 19.69 -8.03
C LEU A 23 -18.71 18.68 -6.87
N SER A 24 -19.73 17.83 -6.78
CA SER A 24 -19.64 16.60 -5.97
C SER A 24 -19.62 15.37 -6.88
N ILE A 25 -18.72 15.37 -7.85
CA ILE A 25 -18.17 14.09 -8.31
C ILE A 25 -17.38 13.59 -7.10
N PRO A 26 -17.67 12.41 -6.53
CA PRO A 26 -16.76 11.82 -5.56
C PRO A 26 -15.42 11.74 -6.29
N ALA A 27 -14.42 12.49 -5.80
CA ALA A 27 -13.06 12.31 -6.26
C ALA A 27 -12.78 10.83 -6.07
N PHE A 28 -12.74 10.06 -7.17
CA PHE A 28 -12.17 8.74 -7.14
C PHE A 28 -10.79 8.95 -6.54
N ALA A 29 -10.63 8.51 -5.28
CA ALA A 29 -9.42 8.76 -4.52
C ALA A 29 -8.28 8.19 -5.36
N ALA A 30 -7.47 9.07 -5.94
CA ALA A 30 -6.34 8.66 -6.75
C ALA A 30 -5.49 7.73 -5.89
N VAL A 31 -5.22 6.53 -6.38
CA VAL A 31 -4.48 5.53 -5.63
C VAL A 31 -3.11 6.13 -5.30
N PRO A 32 -2.74 6.23 -4.01
CA PRO A 32 -1.50 6.88 -3.65
C PRO A 32 -0.33 6.07 -4.22
N PRO A 33 0.70 6.73 -4.78
CA PRO A 33 1.87 6.03 -5.32
C PRO A 33 2.65 5.32 -4.21
N VAL A 34 3.48 4.37 -4.59
CA VAL A 34 4.39 3.68 -3.66
C VAL A 34 5.61 4.57 -3.42
N ARG A 35 5.81 4.96 -2.15
CA ARG A 35 7.00 5.74 -1.77
C ARG A 35 8.17 4.81 -1.46
N MET A 36 9.30 5.03 -2.11
CA MET A 36 10.48 4.19 -1.96
C MET A 36 11.70 5.00 -1.54
N SER A 37 12.46 4.47 -0.59
CA SER A 37 13.79 4.97 -0.27
C SER A 37 14.82 4.02 -0.86
N VAL A 38 15.73 4.54 -1.69
CA VAL A 38 16.88 3.79 -2.22
C VAL A 38 18.12 4.23 -1.45
N THR A 39 18.81 3.27 -0.83
CA THR A 39 19.93 3.55 0.08
C THR A 39 21.11 2.61 -0.12
N PRO A 40 22.35 3.09 -0.01
CA PRO A 40 23.53 2.25 -0.01
C PRO A 40 23.65 1.49 1.32
N GLY A 41 24.09 0.24 1.25
CA GLY A 41 24.37 -0.64 2.40
C GLY A 41 25.73 -0.40 3.05
N GLY A 42 26.57 0.44 2.42
CA GLY A 42 27.78 1.00 3.02
C GLY A 42 28.98 0.06 3.14
N GLN A 43 29.13 -0.96 2.28
CA GLN A 43 30.23 -1.93 2.39
C GLN A 43 31.44 -1.61 1.52
N SER A 44 31.25 -1.06 0.32
CA SER A 44 32.31 -0.82 -0.67
C SER A 44 32.46 0.63 -1.11
N GLY A 45 31.46 1.47 -0.86
CA GLY A 45 31.45 2.88 -1.29
C GLY A 45 31.04 3.07 -2.76
N ILE A 46 30.88 1.99 -3.52
CA ILE A 46 30.42 2.01 -4.92
C ILE A 46 28.92 1.71 -5.07
N GLU A 47 28.21 1.46 -3.97
CA GLU A 47 26.76 1.20 -3.98
C GLU A 47 25.93 2.41 -4.41
N GLN A 48 26.50 3.63 -4.29
CA GLN A 48 25.81 4.84 -4.68
C GLN A 48 25.43 4.80 -6.16
N GLU A 49 26.29 4.26 -7.03
CA GLU A 49 25.97 4.15 -8.47
C GLU A 49 24.79 3.20 -8.73
N VAL A 50 24.66 2.12 -7.95
CA VAL A 50 23.47 1.25 -8.00
C VAL A 50 22.23 2.01 -7.56
N CYS A 51 22.34 2.78 -6.48
CA CYS A 51 21.23 3.58 -5.95
C CYS A 51 20.75 4.62 -6.97
N ASP A 52 21.66 5.31 -7.64
CA ASP A 52 21.36 6.35 -8.63
C ASP A 52 20.67 5.74 -9.85
N ARG A 53 21.22 4.63 -10.38
CA ARG A 53 20.63 3.94 -11.54
C ARG A 53 19.25 3.36 -11.23
N LEU A 54 19.07 2.76 -10.05
CA LEU A 54 17.74 2.29 -9.62
C LEU A 54 16.77 3.45 -9.46
N SER A 55 17.19 4.54 -8.82
CA SER A 55 16.35 5.73 -8.64
C SER A 55 15.89 6.30 -9.97
N MET A 56 16.80 6.41 -10.95
CA MET A 56 16.48 6.83 -12.32
C MET A 56 15.56 5.84 -13.05
N GLY A 57 15.79 4.53 -12.92
CA GLY A 57 14.95 3.51 -13.55
C GLY A 57 13.54 3.47 -12.98
N LEU A 58 13.38 3.80 -11.70
CA LEU A 58 12.10 3.81 -10.99
C LEU A 58 11.35 5.15 -11.08
N SER A 59 12.06 6.28 -11.20
CA SER A 59 11.43 7.61 -11.27
C SER A 59 10.58 7.83 -12.52
N ASN A 60 10.77 7.02 -13.55
CA ASN A 60 9.99 7.10 -14.80
C ASN A 60 8.60 6.46 -14.68
N ALA A 61 8.31 5.73 -13.60
CA ALA A 61 7.02 5.11 -13.36
C ALA A 61 6.08 6.06 -12.59
N GLN A 62 4.88 6.31 -13.12
CA GLN A 62 3.89 7.21 -12.51
C GLN A 62 3.45 6.77 -11.10
N ASP A 63 3.50 5.46 -10.83
CA ASP A 63 3.06 4.86 -9.57
C ASP A 63 4.15 4.82 -8.49
N ILE A 64 5.34 5.35 -8.77
CA ILE A 64 6.49 5.32 -7.85
C ILE A 64 6.93 6.74 -7.52
N VAL A 65 7.20 6.99 -6.23
CA VAL A 65 7.83 8.22 -5.76
C VAL A 65 9.09 7.86 -4.98
N ILE A 66 10.24 8.34 -5.43
CA ILE A 66 11.48 8.21 -4.68
C ILE A 66 11.51 9.26 -3.56
N SER A 67 11.51 8.81 -2.32
CA SER A 67 11.51 9.66 -1.12
C SER A 67 12.18 8.94 0.05
N THR A 68 13.10 9.65 0.71
CA THR A 68 13.67 9.23 2.00
C THR A 68 12.77 9.60 3.18
N VAL A 69 11.77 10.46 2.96
CA VAL A 69 10.81 10.88 3.98
C VAL A 69 9.61 9.95 3.94
N ASN A 70 9.35 9.29 5.07
CA ASN A 70 8.21 8.40 5.28
C ASN A 70 8.00 7.37 4.14
N PRO A 71 9.03 6.62 3.74
CA PRO A 71 8.92 5.64 2.67
C PRO A 71 7.98 4.50 3.08
N ASP A 72 7.27 3.96 2.10
CA ASP A 72 6.51 2.74 2.26
C ASP A 72 7.46 1.53 2.15
N TRP A 73 8.41 1.58 1.21
CA TRP A 73 9.40 0.53 0.96
C TRP A 73 10.84 1.04 1.07
N PHE A 74 11.74 0.16 1.50
CA PHE A 74 13.17 0.39 1.60
C PHE A 74 13.92 -0.52 0.63
N ILE A 75 14.73 0.08 -0.21
CA ILE A 75 15.63 -0.59 -1.15
C ILE A 75 17.06 -0.39 -0.62
N THR A 76 17.71 -1.48 -0.27
CA THR A 76 19.10 -1.48 0.20
C THR A 76 19.98 -2.12 -0.86
N CYS A 77 20.94 -1.35 -1.35
CA CYS A 77 21.91 -1.79 -2.35
C CYS A 77 23.24 -2.09 -1.66
N THR A 78 23.76 -3.30 -1.78
CA THR A 78 25.04 -3.69 -1.16
C THR A 78 25.97 -4.22 -2.25
N ILE A 79 27.22 -3.77 -2.25
CA ILE A 79 28.26 -4.38 -3.06
C ILE A 79 29.41 -4.76 -2.13
N VAL A 80 29.85 -6.01 -2.24
CA VAL A 80 30.98 -6.55 -1.49
C VAL A 80 32.12 -6.80 -2.45
N GLU A 81 33.22 -6.08 -2.24
CA GLU A 81 34.48 -6.27 -2.93
C GLU A 81 35.37 -7.26 -2.17
N LYS A 82 35.87 -8.28 -2.85
CA LYS A 82 36.83 -9.26 -2.32
C LYS A 82 37.94 -9.48 -3.36
N ASN A 83 38.94 -8.61 -3.28
CA ASN A 83 40.10 -8.64 -4.16
C ASN A 83 41.29 -9.26 -3.42
N ASP A 84 41.95 -10.24 -4.05
CA ASP A 84 43.13 -10.92 -3.54
C ASP A 84 44.31 -10.66 -4.48
N GLN A 85 45.27 -9.87 -3.99
CA GLN A 85 46.47 -9.50 -4.74
C GLN A 85 47.46 -10.65 -4.88
N VAL A 86 47.46 -11.62 -3.97
CA VAL A 86 48.41 -12.74 -3.99
C VAL A 86 48.03 -13.74 -5.07
N THR A 87 46.74 -14.06 -5.15
CA THR A 87 46.21 -15.01 -6.14
C THR A 87 45.74 -14.34 -7.42
N GLY A 88 45.69 -13.01 -7.48
CA GLY A 88 45.20 -12.27 -8.64
C GLY A 88 43.66 -12.25 -8.77
N GLN A 89 42.92 -12.69 -7.75
CA GLN A 89 41.48 -12.86 -7.84
C GLN A 89 40.73 -11.56 -7.60
N ILE A 90 39.75 -11.28 -8.45
CA ILE A 90 38.86 -10.12 -8.35
C ILE A 90 37.43 -10.64 -8.22
N ARG A 91 36.79 -10.40 -7.08
CA ARG A 91 35.42 -10.85 -6.82
C ARG A 91 34.55 -9.69 -6.35
N TYR A 92 33.43 -9.49 -7.04
CA TYR A 92 32.41 -8.54 -6.65
C TYR A 92 31.07 -9.25 -6.47
N ASN A 93 30.40 -9.00 -5.35
CA ASN A 93 29.05 -9.50 -5.08
C ASN A 93 28.10 -8.32 -4.89
N GLY A 94 27.18 -8.13 -5.82
CA GLY A 94 26.11 -7.14 -5.71
C GLY A 94 24.83 -7.79 -5.21
N THR A 95 24.17 -7.16 -4.24
CA THR A 95 22.85 -7.57 -3.77
C THR A 95 21.95 -6.36 -3.58
N VAL A 96 20.72 -6.43 -4.10
CA VAL A 96 19.67 -5.44 -3.86
C VAL A 96 18.54 -6.14 -3.11
N THR A 97 18.15 -5.58 -1.97
CA THR A 97 17.04 -6.11 -1.15
C THR A 97 15.97 -5.05 -1.03
N VAL A 98 14.72 -5.45 -1.23
CA VAL A 98 13.55 -4.58 -1.13
C VAL A 98 12.67 -5.08 0.00
N LYS A 99 12.35 -4.19 0.94
CA LYS A 99 11.50 -4.49 2.09
C LYS A 99 10.38 -3.49 2.24
N THR A 100 9.22 -3.94 2.70
CA THR A 100 8.20 -3.01 3.21
C THR A 100 8.65 -2.39 4.52
N ARG A 101 8.00 -1.30 4.92
CA ARG A 101 8.16 -0.68 6.23
C ARG A 101 7.95 -1.65 7.40
N ASP A 102 7.08 -2.64 7.23
CA ASP A 102 6.79 -3.65 8.23
C ASP A 102 7.82 -4.80 8.26
N GLY A 103 8.86 -4.71 7.42
CA GLY A 103 9.98 -5.64 7.38
C GLY A 103 9.80 -6.85 6.45
N GLN A 104 8.68 -6.94 5.72
CA GLN A 104 8.47 -8.01 4.74
C GLN A 104 9.42 -7.82 3.56
N VAL A 105 10.19 -8.86 3.22
CA VAL A 105 11.01 -8.88 2.01
C VAL A 105 10.10 -9.09 0.80
N ILE A 106 10.15 -8.15 -0.14
CA ILE A 106 9.43 -8.22 -1.41
C ILE A 106 10.27 -8.97 -2.44
N THR A 107 11.54 -8.57 -2.59
CA THR A 107 12.45 -9.19 -3.52
C THR A 107 13.90 -9.05 -3.06
N THR A 108 14.73 -9.99 -3.50
CA THR A 108 16.17 -9.94 -3.34
C THR A 108 16.82 -10.39 -4.64
N SER A 109 17.62 -9.50 -5.21
CA SER A 109 18.40 -9.77 -6.41
C SER A 109 19.87 -9.83 -6.03
N SER A 110 20.57 -10.84 -6.52
CA SER A 110 22.01 -10.99 -6.31
C SER A 110 22.73 -11.26 -7.62
N VAL A 111 23.93 -10.73 -7.74
CA VAL A 111 24.84 -10.92 -8.87
C VAL A 111 26.25 -11.06 -8.33
N GLN A 112 27.01 -11.96 -8.95
CA GLN A 112 28.41 -12.15 -8.64
C GLN A 112 29.22 -12.08 -9.94
N LYS A 113 30.37 -11.40 -9.87
CA LYS A 113 31.39 -11.42 -10.93
C LYS A 113 32.69 -11.96 -10.35
N TYR A 114 33.30 -12.85 -11.12
CA TYR A 114 34.63 -13.38 -10.87
C TYR A 114 35.52 -13.06 -12.06
N ASN A 115 36.61 -12.33 -11.82
CA ASN A 115 37.67 -12.10 -12.79
C ASN A 115 39.00 -12.58 -12.21
N GLN A 116 39.90 -13.01 -13.08
CA GLN A 116 41.25 -13.42 -12.73
C GLN A 116 42.24 -12.49 -13.41
N ASP A 117 43.10 -11.89 -12.63
CA ASP A 117 44.28 -11.21 -13.12
C ASP A 117 45.48 -12.16 -13.04
N TYR A 118 46.26 -12.24 -14.11
CA TYR A 118 47.41 -13.16 -14.22
C TYR A 118 48.72 -12.41 -13.93
N VAL A 119 48.71 -11.52 -12.95
CA VAL A 119 49.90 -10.75 -12.55
C VAL A 119 50.88 -11.63 -11.79
N VAL A 120 52.16 -11.27 -11.88
CA VAL A 120 53.21 -11.87 -11.05
C VAL A 120 52.90 -11.63 -9.56
N PRO A 121 53.06 -12.64 -8.68
CA PRO A 121 52.81 -12.49 -7.25
C PRO A 121 53.52 -11.26 -6.65
N GLY A 122 52.78 -10.42 -5.92
CA GLY A 122 53.30 -9.21 -5.27
C GLY A 122 53.15 -7.91 -6.07
N GLN A 123 52.61 -7.97 -7.30
CA GLN A 123 52.19 -6.79 -8.05
C GLN A 123 50.76 -6.36 -7.68
N GLN A 124 50.46 -5.08 -7.85
CA GLN A 124 49.09 -4.59 -7.71
C GLN A 124 48.20 -5.19 -8.81
N LEU A 125 46.94 -5.46 -8.47
CA LEU A 125 45.93 -5.87 -9.44
C LEU A 125 45.75 -4.79 -10.51
N ASN A 126 45.46 -5.22 -11.74
CA ASN A 126 45.16 -4.36 -12.86
C ASN A 126 43.90 -3.56 -12.56
N LYS A 127 44.10 -2.26 -12.27
CA LYS A 127 43.03 -1.32 -11.94
C LYS A 127 41.88 -1.33 -12.96
N ARG A 128 42.18 -1.47 -14.25
CA ARG A 128 41.14 -1.52 -15.29
C ARG A 128 40.29 -2.78 -15.20
N LEU A 129 40.88 -3.93 -14.84
CA LEU A 129 40.12 -5.17 -14.64
C LEU A 129 39.22 -5.08 -13.40
N VAL A 130 39.72 -4.46 -12.32
CA VAL A 130 38.94 -4.20 -11.10
C VAL A 130 37.76 -3.28 -11.38
N GLU A 131 38.01 -2.14 -12.03
CA GLU A 131 36.96 -1.16 -12.38
C GLU A 131 35.92 -1.75 -13.34
N ASN A 132 36.34 -2.54 -14.34
CA ASN A 132 35.41 -3.22 -15.24
C ASN A 132 34.55 -4.26 -14.49
N ALA A 133 35.14 -5.02 -13.56
CA ALA A 133 34.39 -5.99 -12.75
C ALA A 133 33.34 -5.30 -11.88
N ALA A 134 33.69 -4.16 -11.26
CA ALA A 134 32.75 -3.35 -10.48
C ALA A 134 31.59 -2.85 -11.34
N ARG A 135 31.89 -2.24 -12.51
CA ARG A 135 30.87 -1.74 -13.45
C ARG A 135 29.94 -2.84 -13.94
N ASP A 136 30.48 -4.01 -14.27
CA ASP A 136 29.69 -5.17 -14.70
C ASP A 136 28.69 -5.59 -13.61
N VAL A 137 29.11 -5.66 -12.35
CA VAL A 137 28.22 -6.01 -11.23
C VAL A 137 27.18 -4.94 -10.99
N ILE A 138 27.55 -3.67 -11.04
CA ILE A 138 26.61 -2.54 -10.89
C ILE A 138 25.52 -2.62 -11.96
N GLN A 139 25.90 -2.76 -13.23
CA GLN A 139 24.94 -2.88 -14.33
C GLN A 139 24.04 -4.10 -14.15
N ALA A 140 24.63 -5.27 -13.97
CA ALA A 140 23.89 -6.52 -13.91
C ALA A 140 22.96 -6.61 -12.70
N VAL A 141 23.36 -6.08 -11.52
CA VAL A 141 22.49 -6.09 -10.33
C VAL A 141 21.34 -5.10 -10.51
N THR A 142 21.55 -3.93 -11.12
CA THR A 142 20.47 -2.99 -11.44
C THR A 142 19.48 -3.61 -12.42
N ASP A 143 19.96 -4.17 -13.53
CA ASP A 143 19.10 -4.75 -14.58
C ASP A 143 18.28 -5.93 -14.05
N ARG A 144 18.87 -6.75 -13.18
CA ARG A 144 18.18 -7.87 -12.54
C ARG A 144 17.15 -7.41 -11.50
N SER A 145 17.32 -6.24 -10.91
CA SER A 145 16.47 -5.76 -9.81
C SER A 145 15.26 -4.95 -10.28
N LEU A 146 15.38 -4.21 -11.38
CA LEU A 146 14.31 -3.32 -11.85
C LEU A 146 12.99 -4.04 -12.17
N PRO A 147 12.95 -5.11 -12.99
CA PRO A 147 11.68 -5.72 -13.39
C PRO A 147 10.89 -6.31 -12.20
N PRO A 148 11.50 -7.06 -11.27
CA PRO A 148 10.79 -7.55 -10.08
C PRO A 148 10.23 -6.42 -9.20
N ILE A 149 10.95 -5.29 -9.08
CA ILE A 149 10.47 -4.13 -8.33
C ILE A 149 9.22 -3.54 -8.99
N GLN A 150 9.28 -3.32 -10.31
CA GLN A 150 8.17 -2.77 -11.07
C GLN A 150 6.92 -3.67 -11.01
N GLN A 151 7.10 -4.98 -11.16
CA GLN A 151 6.01 -5.95 -11.03
C GLN A 151 5.39 -5.92 -9.63
N ALA A 152 6.21 -5.85 -8.58
CA ALA A 152 5.70 -5.77 -7.21
C ALA A 152 4.90 -4.47 -6.98
N VAL A 153 5.32 -3.35 -7.58
CA VAL A 153 4.57 -2.08 -7.51
C VAL A 153 3.22 -2.21 -8.18
N GLU A 154 3.16 -2.79 -9.37
CA GLU A 154 1.90 -3.00 -10.07
C GLU A 154 0.89 -3.79 -9.21
N ILE A 155 1.35 -4.87 -8.58
CA ILE A 155 0.54 -5.68 -7.65
C ILE A 155 0.09 -4.85 -6.43
N GLU A 156 0.98 -4.03 -5.87
CA GLU A 156 0.66 -3.15 -4.74
C GLU A 156 -0.38 -2.10 -5.11
N ILE A 157 -0.27 -1.47 -6.27
CA ILE A 157 -1.23 -0.49 -6.77
C ILE A 157 -2.60 -1.14 -7.03
N GLU A 158 -2.63 -2.33 -7.64
CA GLU A 158 -3.86 -3.09 -7.81
C GLU A 158 -4.48 -3.46 -6.46
N THR A 159 -3.66 -3.89 -5.50
CA THR A 159 -4.11 -4.18 -4.13
C THR A 159 -4.73 -2.94 -3.48
N ARG A 160 -4.07 -1.77 -3.58
CA ARG A 160 -4.59 -0.50 -3.06
C ARG A 160 -5.92 -0.11 -3.71
N LYS A 161 -6.07 -0.28 -5.03
CA LYS A 161 -7.34 -0.05 -5.74
C LYS A 161 -8.48 -0.88 -5.16
N ARG A 162 -8.23 -2.17 -4.96
CA ARG A 162 -9.22 -3.11 -4.40
C ARG A 162 -9.58 -2.79 -2.95
N ILE A 163 -8.61 -2.33 -2.15
CA ILE A 163 -8.88 -1.87 -0.78
C ILE A 163 -9.80 -0.64 -0.81
N ILE A 164 -9.50 0.37 -1.63
CA ILE A 164 -10.34 1.57 -1.75
C ILE A 164 -11.75 1.21 -2.21
N GLU A 165 -11.88 0.34 -3.22
CA GLU A 165 -13.20 -0.12 -3.69
C GLU A 165 -13.97 -0.87 -2.59
N ALA A 166 -13.29 -1.70 -1.80
CA ALA A 166 -13.90 -2.42 -0.70
C ALA A 166 -14.32 -1.49 0.44
N GLU A 167 -13.52 -0.47 0.75
CA GLU A 167 -13.85 0.57 1.74
C GLU A 167 -15.09 1.35 1.33
N MET A 168 -15.17 1.80 0.07
CA MET A 168 -16.37 2.46 -0.46
C MET A 168 -17.62 1.57 -0.33
N LYS A 169 -17.51 0.28 -0.67
CA LYS A 169 -18.62 -0.67 -0.51
C LYS A 169 -19.01 -0.89 0.95
N ALA A 170 -18.04 -0.91 1.86
CA ALA A 170 -18.28 -1.06 3.30
C ALA A 170 -18.89 0.20 3.94
N GLU A 171 -18.60 1.39 3.41
CA GLU A 171 -19.28 2.64 3.77
C GLU A 171 -20.76 2.61 3.37
N ASP A 172 -21.06 2.05 2.20
CA ASP A 172 -22.42 1.76 1.71
C ASP A 172 -23.09 0.56 2.40
N ASP A 173 -22.49 0.01 3.46
CA ASP A 173 -23.00 -1.14 4.21
C ASP A 173 -23.10 -2.46 3.40
N LYS A 174 -22.45 -2.53 2.23
CA LYS A 174 -22.35 -3.70 1.35
C LYS A 174 -21.14 -4.57 1.71
N TYR A 175 -21.07 -5.06 2.95
CA TYR A 175 -19.90 -5.82 3.45
C TYR A 175 -19.63 -7.12 2.68
N ASP A 176 -20.64 -7.76 2.11
CA ASP A 176 -20.47 -8.97 1.29
C ASP A 176 -19.73 -8.67 -0.01
N GLU A 177 -20.10 -7.58 -0.69
CA GLU A 177 -19.42 -7.12 -1.90
C GLU A 177 -18.01 -6.62 -1.59
N ALA A 178 -17.85 -5.88 -0.50
CA ALA A 178 -16.54 -5.43 -0.02
C ALA A 178 -15.59 -6.61 0.25
N THR A 179 -16.08 -7.64 0.94
CA THR A 179 -15.31 -8.85 1.21
C THR A 179 -15.00 -9.63 -0.06
N ALA A 180 -15.92 -9.69 -1.03
CA ALA A 180 -15.70 -10.38 -2.30
C ALA A 180 -14.55 -9.77 -3.12
N VAL A 181 -14.46 -8.43 -3.14
CA VAL A 181 -13.35 -7.71 -3.81
C VAL A 181 -11.99 -8.09 -3.19
N LEU A 182 -11.92 -8.19 -1.87
CA LEU A 182 -10.68 -8.44 -1.15
C LEU A 182 -10.21 -9.90 -1.21
N ARG A 183 -11.13 -10.86 -1.38
CA ARG A 183 -10.78 -12.30 -1.44
C ARG A 183 -9.81 -12.64 -2.57
N ALA A 184 -9.82 -11.86 -3.64
CA ALA A 184 -8.94 -12.08 -4.77
C ALA A 184 -7.50 -11.56 -4.54
N ILE A 185 -7.20 -10.97 -3.38
CA ILE A 185 -5.85 -10.57 -2.98
C ILE A 185 -5.15 -11.76 -2.32
N GLY A 186 -4.08 -12.23 -2.96
CA GLY A 186 -3.32 -13.40 -2.52
C GLY A 186 -2.26 -13.10 -1.44
N PRO A 187 -1.68 -14.15 -0.82
CA PRO A 187 -0.61 -14.04 0.17
C PRO A 187 0.64 -13.29 -0.29
N ASP A 188 0.89 -13.28 -1.60
CA ASP A 188 2.05 -12.64 -2.22
C ASP A 188 1.95 -11.11 -2.24
N SER A 189 0.78 -10.55 -1.93
CA SER A 189 0.61 -9.10 -1.82
C SER A 189 1.32 -8.55 -0.58
N PRO A 190 2.09 -7.44 -0.70
CA PRO A 190 2.71 -6.77 0.44
C PRO A 190 1.72 -6.34 1.54
N ARG A 191 0.43 -6.20 1.22
CA ARG A 191 -0.63 -5.81 2.16
C ARG A 191 -1.52 -6.96 2.61
N PHE A 192 -1.19 -8.20 2.29
CA PHE A 192 -2.08 -9.34 2.57
C PHE A 192 -2.54 -9.43 4.03
N LYS A 193 -1.63 -9.20 4.99
CA LYS A 193 -1.96 -9.20 6.43
C LYS A 193 -2.99 -8.11 6.78
N ALA A 194 -2.82 -6.91 6.23
CA ALA A 194 -3.74 -5.80 6.45
C ALA A 194 -5.11 -6.08 5.82
N VAL A 195 -5.12 -6.64 4.61
CA VAL A 195 -6.35 -7.07 3.91
C VAL A 195 -7.13 -8.10 4.71
N ARG A 196 -6.45 -9.08 5.33
CA ARG A 196 -7.10 -10.06 6.20
C ARG A 196 -7.74 -9.41 7.42
N ALA A 197 -7.03 -8.50 8.10
CA ALA A 197 -7.58 -7.77 9.23
C ALA A 197 -8.82 -6.94 8.84
N LEU A 198 -8.81 -6.35 7.64
CA LEU A 198 -9.91 -5.55 7.12
C LEU A 198 -11.12 -6.43 6.73
N MET A 199 -10.91 -7.63 6.20
CA MET A 199 -11.99 -8.61 6.00
C MET A 199 -12.61 -9.06 7.33
N ASP A 200 -11.81 -9.26 8.37
CA ASP A 200 -12.31 -9.62 9.71
C ASP A 200 -13.14 -8.48 10.32
N GLU A 201 -12.72 -7.23 10.10
CA GLU A 201 -13.49 -6.05 10.49
C GLU A 201 -14.84 -5.99 9.75
N TYR A 202 -14.86 -6.22 8.44
CA TYR A 202 -16.11 -6.23 7.66
C TYR A 202 -17.06 -7.35 8.07
N ALA A 203 -16.53 -8.54 8.40
CA ALA A 203 -17.34 -9.63 8.95
C ALA A 203 -17.99 -9.23 10.28
N MET A 204 -17.24 -8.59 11.17
CA MET A 204 -17.74 -8.08 12.44
C MET A 204 -18.83 -7.01 12.26
N GLU A 205 -18.63 -6.06 11.33
CA GLU A 205 -19.61 -5.02 11.06
C GLU A 205 -20.91 -5.56 10.45
N LYS A 206 -20.80 -6.56 9.57
CA LYS A 206 -21.94 -7.29 9.04
C LYS A 206 -22.74 -7.98 10.16
N GLU A 207 -22.06 -8.70 11.05
CA GLU A 207 -22.71 -9.36 12.18
C GLU A 207 -23.41 -8.34 13.10
N ALA A 208 -22.73 -7.24 13.43
CA ALA A 208 -23.29 -6.16 14.24
C ALA A 208 -24.57 -5.57 13.60
N MET A 209 -24.59 -5.38 12.28
CA MET A 209 -25.77 -4.91 11.56
C MET A 209 -26.92 -5.92 11.65
N GLN A 210 -26.65 -7.21 11.46
CA GLN A 210 -27.67 -8.26 11.55
C GLN A 210 -28.26 -8.38 12.95
N LEU A 211 -27.43 -8.26 14.00
CA LEU A 211 -27.86 -8.26 15.40
C LEU A 211 -28.78 -7.06 15.70
N ILE A 212 -28.42 -5.87 15.22
CA ILE A 212 -29.26 -4.67 15.39
C ILE A 212 -30.59 -4.81 14.63
N SER A 213 -30.57 -5.31 13.40
CA SER A 213 -31.79 -5.57 12.62
C SER A 213 -32.71 -6.56 13.33
N THR A 214 -32.14 -7.66 13.84
CA THR A 214 -32.84 -8.68 14.62
C THR A 214 -33.41 -8.12 15.92
N ALA A 215 -32.67 -7.25 16.59
CA ALA A 215 -33.16 -6.59 17.80
C ALA A 215 -34.35 -5.67 17.50
N LYS A 216 -34.28 -4.90 16.40
CA LYS A 216 -35.39 -4.03 15.97
C LYS A 216 -36.64 -4.83 15.62
N SER A 217 -36.52 -5.96 14.92
CA SER A 217 -37.67 -6.81 14.60
C SER A 217 -38.29 -7.43 15.85
N LYS A 218 -37.48 -7.91 16.80
CA LYS A 218 -37.95 -8.43 18.09
C LYS A 218 -38.64 -7.35 18.94
N ALA A 219 -38.11 -6.13 18.96
CA ALA A 219 -38.74 -5.01 19.65
C ALA A 219 -40.09 -4.63 19.02
N ARG A 220 -40.22 -4.66 17.69
CA ARG A 220 -41.51 -4.46 16.99
C ARG A 220 -42.54 -5.53 17.33
N ALA A 221 -42.09 -6.76 17.60
CA ALA A 221 -42.94 -7.86 18.06
C ALA A 221 -43.24 -7.82 19.58
N GLY A 222 -42.83 -6.76 20.30
CA GLY A 222 -43.01 -6.64 21.75
C GLY A 222 -42.04 -7.49 22.59
N ALA A 223 -41.13 -8.23 21.97
CA ALA A 223 -40.15 -9.10 22.64
C ALA A 223 -38.91 -8.31 23.10
N TYR A 224 -39.09 -7.26 23.91
CA TYR A 224 -38.02 -6.33 24.33
C TYR A 224 -36.85 -7.01 25.06
N THR A 225 -37.13 -8.00 25.91
CA THR A 225 -36.06 -8.75 26.61
C THR A 225 -35.15 -9.48 25.61
N GLN A 226 -35.71 -10.09 24.57
CA GLN A 226 -34.93 -10.78 23.54
C GLN A 226 -34.19 -9.80 22.61
N ALA A 227 -34.77 -8.62 22.37
CA ALA A 227 -34.11 -7.55 21.63
C ALA A 227 -32.84 -7.05 22.36
N VAL A 228 -32.92 -6.86 23.69
CA VAL A 228 -31.76 -6.46 24.51
C VAL A 228 -30.67 -7.55 24.51
N VAL A 229 -31.04 -8.83 24.54
CA VAL A 229 -30.07 -9.94 24.46
C VAL A 229 -29.29 -9.91 23.14
N ALA A 230 -29.98 -9.71 22.00
CA ALA A 230 -29.32 -9.60 20.70
C ALA A 230 -28.36 -8.39 20.62
N LEU A 231 -28.76 -7.24 21.16
CA LEU A 231 -27.89 -6.04 21.17
C LEU A 231 -26.65 -6.19 22.05
N ARG A 232 -26.70 -7.02 23.12
CA ARG A 232 -25.52 -7.30 23.96
C ARG A 232 -24.44 -8.09 23.23
N GLN A 233 -24.80 -8.82 22.17
CA GLN A 233 -23.86 -9.60 21.37
C GLN A 233 -23.09 -8.73 20.37
N VAL A 234 -23.50 -7.48 20.16
CA VAL A 234 -22.77 -6.55 19.28
C VAL A 234 -21.38 -6.29 19.84
N ASN A 235 -20.35 -6.56 19.03
CA ASN A 235 -18.96 -6.39 19.41
C ASN A 235 -18.66 -4.93 19.79
N LYS A 236 -17.93 -4.73 20.89
CA LYS A 236 -17.53 -3.40 21.39
C LYS A 236 -16.66 -2.60 20.43
N LYS A 237 -15.94 -3.28 19.54
CA LYS A 237 -15.08 -2.66 18.52
C LYS A 237 -15.85 -2.16 17.31
N SER A 238 -17.10 -2.61 17.10
CA SER A 238 -17.90 -2.17 15.96
C SER A 238 -18.27 -0.70 16.07
N LYS A 239 -18.26 0.02 14.94
CA LYS A 239 -18.76 1.41 14.82
C LYS A 239 -20.24 1.52 15.24
N ARG A 240 -20.97 0.40 15.20
CA ARG A 240 -22.40 0.31 15.56
C ARG A 240 -22.64 0.07 17.05
N TYR A 241 -21.61 -0.18 17.85
CA TYR A 241 -21.77 -0.50 19.28
C TYR A 241 -22.49 0.61 20.07
N ARG A 242 -22.15 1.88 19.82
CA ARG A 242 -22.82 3.02 20.51
C ARG A 242 -24.32 3.06 20.21
N ASN A 243 -24.70 2.80 18.96
CA ASN A 243 -26.10 2.70 18.55
C ASN A 243 -26.79 1.51 19.25
N ALA A 244 -26.13 0.36 19.31
CA ALA A 244 -26.65 -0.80 20.02
C ALA A 244 -26.90 -0.51 21.52
N VAL A 245 -25.99 0.22 22.18
CA VAL A 245 -26.17 0.64 23.58
C VAL A 245 -27.35 1.60 23.76
N ALA A 246 -27.52 2.57 22.85
CA ALA A 246 -28.66 3.48 22.88
C ALA A 246 -29.99 2.72 22.73
N LEU A 247 -30.08 1.80 21.77
CA LEU A 247 -31.26 0.95 21.57
C LEU A 247 -31.53 0.04 22.77
N MET A 248 -30.49 -0.49 23.42
CA MET A 248 -30.66 -1.28 24.65
C MET A 248 -31.28 -0.47 25.78
N SER A 249 -30.84 0.79 25.96
CA SER A 249 -31.41 1.68 26.97
C SER A 249 -32.90 1.93 26.69
N GLN A 250 -33.23 2.25 25.43
CA GLN A 250 -34.60 2.47 25.00
C GLN A 250 -35.50 1.25 25.24
N TYR A 251 -35.06 0.05 24.85
CA TYR A 251 -35.87 -1.16 25.00
C TYR A 251 -36.02 -1.62 26.46
N ARG A 252 -35.08 -1.26 27.35
CA ARG A 252 -35.22 -1.52 28.78
C ARG A 252 -36.27 -0.63 29.45
N ALA A 253 -36.51 0.57 28.94
CA ALA A 253 -37.55 1.46 29.46
C ALA A 253 -38.98 0.98 29.16
N HIS A 254 -39.14 0.04 28.21
CA HIS A 254 -40.42 -0.57 27.85
C HIS A 254 -40.63 -1.97 28.47
N LYS A 255 -39.68 -2.43 29.28
CA LYS A 255 -39.78 -3.69 30.02
C LYS A 255 -40.47 -3.45 31.36
#